data_AF-A0A7Z3CI33-F1
#
_entry.id   AF-A0A7Z3CI33-F1
#
_cell.length_a   1.000
_cell.length_b   1.000
_cell.length_c   1.000
_cell.angle_alpha   90.00
_cell.angle_beta   90.00
_cell.angle_gamma   90.00
#
_symmetry.space_group_name_H-M   'P 1'
#
loop_
_entity.id
_entity.type
_entity.pdbx_description
1 polymer ?
#
loop_
_entity_poly.entity_id
_entity_poly.type
_entity_poly.pdbx_seq_one_letter_code
_entity_poly.pdbx_strand_id
1 'polypeptide(L)' 'MNKLLVALIAAACLYQAQAGTAPWWRWESQVDGRLVCSQWPPGEGWKKFAGPFTNGACREP' A
#
# COMPACT_ATOMS: atom_id res chain seq x y z
N MET A 1 20.46 36.92 1.63
CA MET A 1 19.65 35.75 1.26
C MET A 1 18.43 36.22 0.47
N ASN A 2 18.27 35.76 -0.76
CA ASN A 2 17.19 36.21 -1.65
C ASN A 2 15.83 35.74 -1.10
N LYS A 3 14.89 36.65 -0.83
CA LYS A 3 13.56 36.34 -0.25
C LYS A 3 12.80 35.29 -1.08
N LEU A 4 13.00 35.30 -2.40
CA LEU A 4 12.48 34.29 -3.32
C LEU A 4 12.98 32.89 -3.03
N LEU A 5 14.27 32.74 -2.70
CA LEU A 5 14.86 31.45 -2.36
C LEU A 5 14.24 30.88 -1.07
N VAL A 6 14.04 31.74 -0.07
CA VAL A 6 13.40 31.35 1.19
C VAL A 6 11.95 30.90 0.97
N ALA A 7 11.20 31.63 0.15
CA ALA A 7 9.81 31.28 -0.18
C ALA A 7 9.71 29.94 -0.94
N LEU A 8 10.61 29.67 -1.88
CA LEU A 8 10.64 28.42 -2.64
C LEU A 8 10.97 27.21 -1.76
N ILE A 9 11.92 27.34 -0.85
CA ILE A 9 12.26 26.28 0.11
C ILE A 9 11.07 25.99 1.03
N ALA A 10 10.41 27.04 1.55
CA ALA A 10 9.23 26.87 2.40
C ALA A 10 8.08 26.16 1.66
N ALA A 11 7.82 26.53 0.41
CA ALA A 11 6.80 25.86 -0.41
C ALA A 11 7.12 24.38 -0.67
N ALA A 12 8.38 24.05 -0.94
CA ALA A 12 8.82 22.66 -1.12
C ALA A 12 8.66 21.82 0.16
N CYS A 13 8.93 22.38 1.34
CA CYS A 13 8.74 21.68 2.62
C CYS A 13 7.26 21.38 2.93
N LEU A 14 6.34 22.24 2.47
CA LEU A 14 4.89 22.04 2.62
C LEU A 14 4.34 21.01 1.62
N TYR A 15 5.06 20.72 0.55
CA TYR A 15 4.71 19.69 -0.43
C TYR A 15 5.10 18.31 0.11
N GLN A 16 4.37 17.84 1.12
CA GLN A 16 4.54 16.51 1.69
C GLN A 16 3.99 15.46 0.73
N ALA A 17 4.66 14.31 0.62
CA ALA A 17 4.18 13.18 -0.15
C ALA A 17 2.87 12.64 0.47
N GLN A 18 1.81 12.60 -0.33
CA GLN A 18 0.55 11.96 0.04
C GLN A 18 0.72 10.44 -0.18
N ALA A 19 0.97 9.69 0.88
CA ALA A 19 1.02 8.22 0.82
C ALA A 19 -0.30 7.64 1.36
N GLY A 20 -0.97 6.83 0.55
CA GLY A 20 -2.12 6.02 1.01
C GLY A 20 -1.67 4.88 1.91
N THR A 21 -2.63 4.19 2.55
CA THR A 21 -2.33 2.94 3.25
C THR A 21 -1.82 1.91 2.24
N ALA A 22 -0.88 1.07 2.68
CA ALA A 22 -0.40 0.01 1.83
C ALA A 22 -1.57 -0.96 1.54
N PRO A 23 -1.86 -1.27 0.26
CA PRO A 23 -2.95 -2.16 -0.10
C PRO A 23 -2.70 -3.59 0.40
N TRP A 24 -3.76 -4.24 0.85
CA TRP A 24 -3.75 -5.65 1.25
C TRP A 24 -4.56 -6.49 0.27
N TRP A 25 -4.19 -7.76 0.11
CA TRP A 25 -4.90 -8.69 -0.77
C TRP A 25 -5.18 -10.00 -0.04
N ARG A 26 -6.31 -10.63 -0.38
CA ARG A 26 -6.51 -12.05 -0.11
C ARG A 26 -5.81 -12.85 -1.18
N TRP A 27 -4.91 -13.73 -0.76
CA TRP A 27 -4.20 -14.68 -1.60
C TRP A 27 -4.77 -16.07 -1.39
N GLU A 28 -4.96 -16.81 -2.46
CA GLU A 28 -5.40 -18.20 -2.44
C GLU A 28 -4.25 -19.12 -2.82
N SER A 29 -3.98 -20.09 -1.95
CA SER A 29 -3.05 -21.19 -2.20
C SER A 29 -3.60 -22.09 -3.29
N GLN A 30 -2.82 -22.31 -4.34
CA GLN A 30 -3.17 -23.18 -5.46
C GLN A 30 -2.94 -24.67 -5.13
N VAL A 31 -2.41 -24.98 -3.94
CA VAL A 31 -2.19 -26.36 -3.47
C VAL A 31 -3.42 -26.89 -2.72
N ASP A 32 -4.04 -26.05 -1.87
CA ASP A 32 -5.08 -26.46 -0.93
C ASP A 32 -6.29 -25.50 -0.84
N GLY A 33 -6.31 -24.41 -1.63
CA GLY A 33 -7.39 -23.43 -1.64
C GLY A 33 -7.43 -22.51 -0.41
N ARG A 34 -6.45 -22.58 0.49
CA ARG A 34 -6.45 -21.78 1.71
C ARG A 34 -6.25 -20.30 1.40
N LEU A 35 -7.01 -19.44 2.09
CA LEU A 35 -6.91 -17.98 1.97
C LEU A 35 -6.02 -17.37 3.06
N VAL A 36 -5.20 -16.38 2.69
CA VAL A 36 -4.46 -15.53 3.63
C VAL A 36 -4.54 -14.05 3.23
N CYS A 37 -4.45 -13.15 4.21
CA CYS A 37 -4.33 -11.72 3.97
C CYS A 37 -2.85 -11.30 4.02
N SER A 38 -2.35 -10.65 2.96
CA SER A 38 -0.98 -10.16 2.90
C SER A 38 -0.85 -9.03 1.87
N GLN A 39 0.06 -8.08 2.13
CA GLN A 39 0.45 -7.05 1.15
C GLN A 39 1.22 -7.66 -0.04
N TRP A 40 1.90 -8.80 0.15
CA TRP A 40 2.71 -9.42 -0.88
C TRP A 40 2.31 -10.89 -1.08
N PRO A 41 2.56 -11.49 -2.26
CA PRO A 41 2.36 -12.92 -2.45
C PRO A 41 3.17 -13.69 -1.40
N PRO A 42 2.56 -14.65 -0.67
CA PRO A 42 3.29 -15.46 0.32
C PRO A 42 4.42 -16.30 -0.28
N GLY A 43 4.36 -16.59 -1.58
CA GLY A 43 5.37 -17.34 -2.31
C GLY A 43 4.83 -17.86 -3.65
N GLU A 44 5.56 -18.79 -4.25
CA GLU A 44 5.10 -19.53 -5.41
C GLU A 44 3.82 -20.33 -5.08
N GLY A 45 2.94 -20.49 -6.07
CA GLY A 45 1.68 -21.20 -5.88
C GLY A 45 0.59 -20.39 -5.17
N TRP A 46 0.74 -19.07 -5.04
CA TRP A 46 -0.32 -18.18 -4.54
C TRP A 46 -0.84 -17.26 -5.65
N LYS A 47 -2.16 -17.11 -5.74
CA LYS A 47 -2.81 -16.18 -6.67
C LYS A 47 -3.65 -15.14 -5.93
N LYS A 48 -3.78 -13.94 -6.51
CA LYS A 48 -4.69 -12.92 -5.99
C LYS A 48 -6.13 -13.42 -6.11
N PHE A 49 -6.82 -13.43 -4.97
CA PHE A 49 -8.21 -13.84 -4.88
C PHE A 49 -9.16 -12.65 -4.74
N ALA A 50 -8.80 -11.66 -3.89
CA ALA A 50 -9.60 -10.45 -3.71
C ALA A 50 -8.75 -9.27 -3.19
N GLY A 51 -9.29 -8.05 -3.30
CA GLY A 51 -8.69 -6.79 -2.84
C GLY A 51 -8.65 -5.73 -3.95
N PRO A 52 -8.04 -4.55 -3.70
CA PRO A 52 -7.31 -4.19 -2.48
C PRO A 52 -8.23 -4.03 -1.26
N PHE A 53 -7.67 -4.24 -0.08
CA PHE A 53 -8.26 -3.93 1.22
C PHE A 53 -7.42 -2.86 1.92
N THR A 54 -8.05 -2.08 2.79
CA THR A 54 -7.40 -0.99 3.53
C THR A 54 -6.69 -1.44 4.81
N ASN A 55 -6.85 -2.70 5.23
CA ASN A 55 -6.30 -3.24 6.48
C ASN A 55 -5.76 -4.67 6.37
N GLY A 56 -4.88 -5.02 7.32
CA GLY A 56 -4.22 -6.32 7.41
C GLY A 56 -5.09 -7.52 7.78
N ALA A 57 -6.37 -7.30 8.07
CA ALA A 57 -7.34 -8.37 8.28
C ALA A 57 -8.18 -8.66 7.01
N CYS A 58 -8.04 -7.86 5.95
CA CYS A 58 -8.83 -7.97 4.72
C CYS A 58 -10.34 -8.00 4.99
N ARG A 59 -10.84 -7.17 5.92
CA ARG A 59 -12.26 -7.11 6.30
C ARG A 59 -13.05 -6.01 5.61
N GLU A 60 -12.38 -4.92 5.24
CA GLU A 60 -13.00 -3.70 4.67
C GLU A 60 -12.29 -3.38 3.35
N PRO A 61 -13.06 -3.09 2.27
CA PRO A 61 -12.47 -2.68 0.99
C PRO A 61 -11.62 -1.42 1.11
#